data_AF-A0AA88YP13-F1
#
_entry.id   AF-A0AA88YP13-F1
#
_cell.length_a   1.000
_cell.length_b   1.000
_cell.length_c   1.000
_cell.angle_alpha   90.00
_cell.angle_beta   90.00
_cell.angle_gamma   90.00
#
_symmetry.space_group_name_H-M   'P 1'
#
loop_
_entity.id
_entity.type
_entity.pdbx_description
1 polymer ?
#
loop_
_entity_poly.entity_id
_entity_poly.type
_entity_poly.pdbx_seq_one_letter_code
_entity_poly.pdbx_strand_id
1 'polypeptide(L)'
;MLELEKELENPYDEKRVRYLEGKDPPPAELQNKIEDLEMRLSEKEEALLEKDLIFEQVNRIADRVKNKAEGGKEDTLELAKRVNDLQARIKDTTRKMMAMVSELSMNQANALKLQQGLKEKEAELEQCYIRMEKGEPPSDEIEHEWLRLLRDEDRRLKDREELRMAEEEEEQYKIAGGITTTAEPRPNCLHT
;
A
#
# COMPACT_ATOMS: atom_id res chain seq x y z
N MET A 1 -75.37 92.91 -26.96
CA MET A 1 -74.37 91.86 -26.67
C MET A 1 -74.06 91.76 -25.18
N LEU A 2 -73.87 92.86 -24.44
CA LEU A 2 -73.63 92.83 -22.99
C LEU A 2 -74.75 92.21 -22.12
N GLU A 3 -76.02 92.29 -22.52
CA GLU A 3 -77.14 91.74 -21.74
C GLU A 3 -77.20 90.20 -21.78
N LEU A 4 -76.92 89.62 -22.95
CA LEU A 4 -76.88 88.16 -23.13
C LEU A 4 -75.69 87.53 -22.37
N GLU A 5 -74.54 88.22 -22.33
CA GLU A 5 -73.39 87.81 -21.50
C GLU A 5 -73.74 87.82 -20.01
N LYS A 6 -74.43 88.87 -19.53
CA LYS A 6 -74.88 88.95 -18.13
C LYS A 6 -75.87 87.86 -17.75
N GLU A 7 -76.78 87.50 -18.64
CA GLU A 7 -77.69 86.36 -18.42
C GLU A 7 -76.93 85.01 -18.44
N LEU A 8 -75.88 84.89 -19.25
CA LEU A 8 -75.05 83.69 -19.32
C LEU A 8 -74.20 83.45 -18.06
N GLU A 9 -73.81 84.52 -17.36
CA GLU A 9 -73.00 84.46 -16.15
C GLU A 9 -73.82 84.36 -14.85
N ASN A 10 -75.16 84.31 -14.93
CA ASN A 10 -76.01 84.27 -13.74
C ASN A 10 -75.96 82.88 -13.06
N PRO A 11 -75.37 82.75 -11.85
CA PRO A 11 -75.24 81.47 -11.16
C PRO A 11 -76.56 80.94 -10.56
N TYR A 12 -77.65 81.71 -10.64
CA TYR A 12 -78.97 81.36 -10.10
C TYR A 12 -79.95 80.86 -11.17
N ASP A 13 -79.51 80.63 -12.41
CA ASP A 13 -80.36 80.07 -13.47
C ASP A 13 -80.55 78.55 -13.30
N GLU A 14 -81.68 78.15 -12.73
CA GLU A 14 -82.06 76.75 -12.46
C GLU A 14 -82.03 75.85 -13.72
N LYS A 15 -82.16 76.40 -14.92
CA LYS A 15 -82.09 75.61 -16.18
C LYS A 15 -80.67 75.24 -16.59
N ARG A 16 -79.66 75.90 -16.01
CA ARG A 16 -78.24 75.76 -16.39
C ARG A 16 -77.35 75.27 -15.25
N VAL A 17 -77.91 75.11 -14.05
CA VAL A 17 -77.22 74.54 -12.89
C VAL A 17 -77.56 73.05 -12.76
N ARG A 18 -76.54 72.21 -12.60
CA ARG A 18 -76.69 70.80 -12.25
C ARG A 18 -76.44 70.64 -10.76
N TYR A 19 -77.47 70.30 -9.98
CA TYR A 19 -77.28 69.90 -8.60
C TYR A 19 -76.52 68.57 -8.57
N LEU A 20 -75.31 68.59 -8.02
CA LEU A 20 -74.54 67.38 -7.78
C LEU A 20 -75.10 66.70 -6.53
N GLU A 21 -75.30 65.40 -6.63
CA GLU A 21 -75.66 64.59 -5.47
C GLU A 21 -74.45 64.47 -4.54
N GLY A 22 -74.69 64.65 -3.25
CA GLY A 22 -73.66 64.68 -2.22
C GLY A 22 -74.12 65.54 -1.04
N LYS A 23 -73.66 65.21 0.16
CA LYS A 23 -73.73 66.13 1.29
C LYS A 23 -72.33 66.68 1.49
N ASP A 24 -72.20 67.99 1.55
CA ASP A 24 -70.99 68.60 2.06
C ASP A 24 -70.96 68.33 3.58
N PRO A 25 -70.03 67.49 4.05
CA PRO A 25 -69.96 67.21 5.47
C PRO A 25 -69.63 68.52 6.19
N PRO A 26 -70.33 68.85 7.29
CA PRO A 26 -70.02 70.02 8.07
C PRO A 26 -68.58 69.94 8.59
N PRO A 27 -67.90 71.07 8.84
CA PRO A 27 -66.52 71.10 9.29
C PRO A 27 -66.23 70.17 10.49
N ALA A 28 -67.21 69.99 11.38
CA ALA A 28 -67.10 69.08 12.52
C ALA A 28 -67.04 67.59 12.13
N GLU A 29 -67.78 67.15 11.11
CA GLU A 29 -67.71 65.76 10.62
C GLU A 29 -66.38 65.47 9.94
N LEU A 30 -65.84 66.45 9.20
CA LEU A 30 -64.50 66.35 8.62
C LEU A 30 -63.42 66.29 9.70
N GLN A 31 -63.54 67.12 10.75
CA GLN A 31 -62.61 67.11 11.88
C GLN A 31 -62.58 65.74 12.57
N ASN A 32 -63.74 65.18 12.89
CA ASN A 32 -63.85 63.84 13.49
C ASN A 32 -63.22 62.77 12.59
N LYS A 33 -63.43 62.87 11.27
CA LYS A 33 -62.86 61.92 10.32
C LYS A 33 -61.33 62.02 10.23
N ILE A 34 -60.79 63.23 10.33
CA ILE A 34 -59.34 63.47 10.38
C ILE A 34 -58.77 62.84 11.64
N GLU A 35 -59.36 63.10 12.80
CA GLU A 35 -58.91 62.52 14.08
C GLU A 35 -58.92 60.97 14.06
N ASP A 36 -59.99 60.36 13.54
CA ASP A 36 -60.08 58.91 13.35
C ASP A 36 -58.96 58.36 12.44
N LEU A 37 -58.64 59.07 11.36
CA LEU A 37 -57.61 58.67 10.42
C LEU A 37 -56.21 58.86 11.00
N GLU A 38 -55.97 59.93 11.76
CA GLU A 38 -54.71 60.19 12.46
C GLU A 38 -54.45 59.11 13.53
N MET A 39 -55.46 58.74 14.31
CA MET A 39 -55.36 57.64 15.28
C MET A 39 -55.00 56.33 14.59
N ARG A 40 -55.71 55.97 13.50
CA ARG A 40 -55.42 54.76 12.74
C ARG A 40 -54.04 54.79 12.08
N LEU A 41 -53.58 55.95 11.63
CA LEU A 41 -52.24 56.12 11.07
C LEU A 41 -51.18 55.86 12.15
N SER A 42 -51.36 56.46 13.33
CA SER A 42 -50.47 56.27 14.47
C SER A 42 -50.36 54.79 14.89
N GLU A 43 -51.48 54.07 14.96
CA GLU A 43 -51.48 52.62 15.23
C GLU A 43 -50.70 51.82 14.18
N LYS A 44 -50.77 52.21 12.90
CA LYS A 44 -50.04 51.53 11.83
C LYS A 44 -48.55 51.84 11.84
N GLU A 45 -48.17 53.06 12.18
CA GLU A 45 -46.78 53.46 12.35
C GLU A 45 -46.11 52.71 13.50
N GLU A 46 -46.80 52.58 14.64
CA GLU A 46 -46.32 51.79 15.78
C GLU A 46 -46.15 50.31 15.41
N ALA A 47 -47.14 49.71 14.76
CA ALA A 47 -47.06 48.32 14.30
C ALA A 47 -45.97 48.10 13.24
N LEU A 48 -45.66 49.10 12.43
CA LEU A 48 -44.58 49.04 11.44
C LEU A 48 -43.22 49.04 12.16
N LEU A 49 -43.03 49.94 13.12
CA LEU A 49 -41.80 50.02 13.92
C LEU A 49 -41.51 48.70 14.67
N GLU A 50 -42.54 48.07 15.24
CA GLU A 50 -42.38 46.76 15.88
C GLU A 50 -41.90 45.69 14.90
N LYS A 51 -42.47 45.67 13.68
CA LYS A 51 -42.06 44.71 12.65
C LYS A 51 -40.67 44.96 12.12
N ASP A 52 -40.26 46.22 11.97
CA ASP A 52 -38.90 46.56 11.57
C ASP A 52 -37.89 46.09 12.61
N LEU A 53 -38.18 46.27 13.90
CA LEU A 53 -37.33 45.76 14.98
C LEU A 53 -37.20 44.23 14.94
N ILE A 54 -38.32 43.52 14.77
CA ILE A 54 -38.32 42.05 14.64
C ILE A 54 -37.53 41.62 13.40
N PHE A 55 -37.72 42.31 12.26
CA PHE A 55 -37.04 42.00 11.02
C PHE A 55 -35.53 42.16 11.14
N GLU A 56 -35.05 43.25 11.75
CA GLU A 56 -33.63 43.43 12.06
C GLU A 56 -33.08 42.30 12.93
N GLN A 57 -33.83 41.91 13.95
CA GLN A 57 -33.42 40.83 14.85
C GLN A 57 -33.36 39.48 14.14
N VAL A 58 -34.34 39.17 13.29
CA VAL A 58 -34.37 37.95 12.47
C VAL A 58 -33.21 37.92 11.48
N ASN A 59 -32.95 39.02 10.77
CA ASN A 59 -31.80 39.12 9.87
C ASN A 59 -30.48 38.88 10.60
N ARG A 60 -30.30 39.50 11.77
CA ARG A 60 -29.10 39.30 12.59
C ARG A 60 -28.91 37.85 13.03
N ILE A 61 -30.00 37.13 13.32
CA ILE A 61 -29.95 35.71 13.65
C ILE A 61 -29.63 34.89 12.40
N ALA A 62 -30.29 35.18 11.27
CA ALA A 62 -30.07 34.50 10.00
C ALA A 62 -28.62 34.61 9.53
N ASP A 63 -28.04 35.81 9.58
CA ASP A 63 -26.63 36.06 9.23
C ASP A 63 -25.69 35.29 10.15
N ARG A 64 -25.97 35.26 11.46
CA ARG A 64 -25.16 34.51 12.42
C ARG A 64 -25.19 33.00 12.13
N VAL A 65 -26.37 32.45 11.82
CA VAL A 65 -26.52 31.03 11.47
C VAL A 65 -25.80 30.73 10.17
N LYS A 66 -25.94 31.59 9.16
CA LYS A 66 -25.24 31.46 7.88
C LYS A 66 -23.72 31.45 8.07
N ASN A 67 -23.17 32.41 8.80
CA ASN A 67 -21.73 32.48 9.07
C ASN A 67 -21.22 31.25 9.82
N LYS A 68 -21.98 30.75 10.80
CA LYS A 68 -21.64 29.49 11.50
C LYS A 68 -21.68 28.28 10.56
N ALA A 69 -22.68 28.19 9.69
CA ALA A 69 -22.82 27.10 8.74
C ALA A 69 -21.73 27.13 7.66
N GLU A 70 -21.33 28.31 7.20
CA GLU A 70 -20.24 28.47 6.24
C GLU A 70 -18.88 28.13 6.86
N GLY A 71 -18.58 28.64 8.07
CA GLY A 71 -17.34 28.29 8.77
C GLY A 71 -17.21 26.78 9.07
N GLY A 72 -18.30 26.14 9.52
CA GLY A 72 -18.29 24.70 9.80
C GLY A 72 -18.07 23.82 8.57
N LYS A 73 -18.42 24.27 7.36
CA LYS A 73 -18.18 23.52 6.11
C LYS A 73 -16.69 23.44 5.78
N GLU A 74 -15.97 24.53 5.95
CA GLU A 74 -14.54 24.59 5.65
C GLU A 74 -13.73 23.70 6.61
N ASP A 75 -14.01 23.80 7.92
CA ASP A 75 -13.40 22.96 8.95
C ASP A 75 -13.66 21.47 8.70
N THR A 76 -14.91 21.12 8.35
CA THR A 76 -15.29 19.72 8.07
C THR A 76 -14.58 19.19 6.83
N LEU A 77 -14.45 20.02 5.78
CA LEU A 77 -13.74 19.65 4.55
C LEU A 77 -12.24 19.46 4.81
N GLU A 78 -11.62 20.35 5.59
CA GLU A 78 -10.21 20.23 5.96
C GLU A 78 -9.97 18.96 6.78
N LEU A 79 -10.82 18.68 7.76
CA LEU A 79 -10.76 17.46 8.56
C LEU A 79 -10.87 16.22 7.68
N ALA A 80 -11.82 16.20 6.73
CA ALA A 80 -11.99 15.08 5.80
C ALA A 80 -10.74 14.84 4.93
N LYS A 81 -10.09 15.90 4.44
CA LYS A 81 -8.82 15.79 3.71
C LYS A 81 -7.72 15.19 4.59
N ARG A 82 -7.53 15.72 5.81
CA ARG A 82 -6.53 15.20 6.76
C ARG A 82 -6.74 13.73 7.09
N VAL A 83 -8.00 13.31 7.27
CA VAL A 83 -8.34 11.90 7.51
C VAL A 83 -7.98 11.03 6.31
N ASN A 84 -8.29 11.46 5.09
CA ASN A 84 -7.91 10.72 3.88
C ASN A 84 -6.40 10.57 3.73
N ASP A 85 -5.64 11.64 3.99
CA ASP A 85 -4.18 11.60 3.95
C ASP A 85 -3.60 10.63 5.00
N LEU A 86 -4.15 10.64 6.22
CA LEU A 86 -3.76 9.69 7.26
C LEU A 86 -4.09 8.24 6.87
N GLN A 87 -5.26 7.99 6.28
CA GLN A 87 -5.62 6.66 5.80
C GLN A 87 -4.66 6.18 4.70
N ALA A 88 -4.28 7.04 3.76
CA ALA A 88 -3.30 6.71 2.74
C ALA A 88 -1.95 6.35 3.35
N ARG A 89 -1.45 7.17 4.29
CA ARG A 89 -0.19 6.92 5.01
C ARG A 89 -0.23 5.60 5.79
N ILE A 90 -1.33 5.29 6.46
CA ILE A 90 -1.52 4.03 7.19
C ILE A 90 -1.48 2.82 6.25
N LYS A 91 -2.14 2.90 5.09
CA LYS A 91 -2.09 1.83 4.07
C LYS A 91 -0.66 1.61 3.58
N ASP A 92 0.07 2.69 3.31
CA ASP A 92 1.45 2.61 2.85
C ASP A 92 2.39 1.99 3.89
N THR A 93 2.30 2.42 5.16
CA THR A 93 3.09 1.80 6.24
C THR A 93 2.70 0.35 6.48
N THR A 94 1.42 0.00 6.39
CA THR A 94 0.98 -1.40 6.50
C THR A 94 1.57 -2.25 5.38
N ARG A 95 1.61 -1.74 4.15
CA ARG A 95 2.23 -2.44 3.01
C ARG A 95 3.73 -2.64 3.21
N LYS A 96 4.45 -1.62 3.70
CA LYS A 96 5.87 -1.72 4.04
C LYS A 96 6.11 -2.74 5.17
N MET A 97 5.25 -2.73 6.19
CA MET A 97 5.32 -3.69 7.28
C MET A 97 5.12 -5.12 6.79
N MET A 98 4.14 -5.38 5.92
CA MET A 98 3.97 -6.70 5.30
C MET A 98 5.19 -7.14 4.51
N ALA A 99 5.81 -6.25 3.74
CA ALA A 99 7.04 -6.55 3.00
C ALA A 99 8.20 -6.93 3.95
N MET A 100 8.40 -6.16 5.02
CA MET A 100 9.43 -6.45 6.03
C MET A 100 9.16 -7.77 6.76
N VAL A 101 7.90 -8.09 7.07
CA VAL A 101 7.54 -9.38 7.70
C VAL A 101 7.86 -10.55 6.76
N SER A 102 7.58 -10.42 5.46
CA SER A 102 7.94 -11.45 4.47
C SER A 102 9.45 -11.63 4.33
N GLU A 103 10.20 -10.53 4.28
CA GLU A 103 11.67 -10.56 4.23
C GLU A 103 12.26 -11.22 5.48
N LEU A 104 11.76 -10.83 6.67
CA LEU A 104 12.16 -11.44 7.93
C LEU A 104 11.86 -12.94 7.95
N SER A 105 10.69 -13.35 7.46
CA SER A 105 10.31 -14.77 7.37
C SER A 105 11.24 -15.55 6.44
N MET A 106 11.64 -14.99 5.30
CA MET A 106 12.62 -15.63 4.41
C MET A 106 13.98 -15.75 5.09
N ASN A 107 14.45 -14.69 5.77
CA ASN A 107 15.72 -14.72 6.47
C ASN A 107 15.72 -15.72 7.64
N GLN A 108 14.61 -15.84 8.37
CA GLN A 108 14.45 -16.86 9.41
C GLN A 108 14.49 -18.27 8.83
N ALA A 109 13.80 -18.53 7.72
CA ALA A 109 13.84 -19.82 7.05
C ALA A 109 15.27 -20.17 6.57
N ASN A 110 16.00 -19.20 6.02
CA ASN A 110 17.39 -19.38 5.61
C ASN A 110 18.31 -19.68 6.81
N ALA A 111 18.14 -18.95 7.93
CA ALA A 111 18.90 -19.19 9.15
C ALA A 111 18.66 -20.60 9.71
N LEU A 112 17.40 -21.05 9.73
CA LEU A 112 17.06 -22.42 10.15
C LEU A 112 17.69 -23.48 9.25
N LYS A 113 17.64 -23.29 7.92
CA LYS A 113 18.26 -24.20 6.96
C LYS A 113 19.78 -24.30 7.16
N LEU A 114 20.45 -23.16 7.35
CA LEU A 114 21.88 -23.11 7.63
C LEU A 114 22.23 -23.78 8.96
N GLN A 115 21.44 -23.53 10.00
CA GLN A 115 21.64 -24.17 11.31
C GLN A 115 21.47 -25.69 11.22
N GLN A 116 20.50 -26.17 10.43
CA GLN A 116 20.32 -27.60 10.20
C GLN A 116 21.52 -28.20 9.45
N GLY A 117 21.95 -27.57 8.36
CA GLY A 117 23.12 -28.04 7.60
C GLY A 117 24.41 -28.04 8.43
N LEU A 118 24.58 -27.07 9.33
CA LEU A 118 25.71 -27.04 10.25
C LEU A 118 25.66 -28.23 11.22
N LYS A 119 24.51 -28.52 11.82
CA LYS A 119 24.35 -29.70 12.69
C LYS A 119 24.59 -31.02 11.95
N GLU A 120 24.11 -31.14 10.72
CA GLU A 120 24.34 -32.32 9.87
C GLU A 120 25.84 -32.51 9.61
N LYS A 121 26.55 -31.43 9.25
CA LYS A 121 28.00 -31.47 9.01
C LYS A 121 28.82 -31.73 10.27
N GLU A 122 28.41 -31.18 11.42
CA GLU A 122 29.02 -31.48 12.72
C GLU A 122 28.86 -32.96 13.07
N ALA A 123 27.66 -33.53 12.87
CA ALA A 123 27.41 -34.94 13.14
C ALA A 123 28.18 -35.87 12.18
N GLU A 124 28.26 -35.52 10.88
CA GLU A 124 29.11 -36.23 9.91
C GLU A 124 30.57 -36.24 10.37
N LEU A 125 31.09 -35.08 10.76
CA LEU A 125 32.46 -34.91 11.20
C LEU A 125 32.75 -35.67 12.50
N GLU A 126 31.83 -35.67 13.46
CA GLU A 126 31.95 -36.49 14.67
C GLU A 126 32.00 -37.99 14.35
N GLN A 127 31.17 -38.47 13.42
CA GLN A 127 31.23 -39.85 12.94
C GLN A 127 32.56 -40.18 12.28
N CYS A 128 33.10 -39.29 11.45
CA CYS A 128 34.42 -39.44 10.84
C CYS A 128 35.52 -39.59 11.90
N TYR A 129 35.49 -38.77 12.96
CA TYR A 129 36.44 -38.87 14.07
C TYR A 129 36.33 -40.21 14.78
N ILE A 130 35.13 -40.68 15.09
CA ILE A 130 34.91 -41.98 15.75
C ILE A 130 35.44 -43.14 14.90
N ARG A 131 35.20 -43.13 13.59
CA ARG A 131 35.74 -44.15 12.67
C ARG A 131 37.27 -44.12 12.64
N MET A 132 37.84 -42.92 12.56
CA MET A 132 39.29 -42.74 12.57
C MET A 132 39.93 -43.23 13.89
N GLU A 133 39.30 -42.99 15.04
CA GLU A 133 39.75 -43.51 16.34
C GLU A 133 39.73 -45.06 16.39
N LYS A 134 38.81 -45.69 15.66
CA LYS A 134 38.75 -47.14 15.50
C LYS A 134 39.74 -47.69 14.47
N GLY A 135 40.49 -46.83 13.79
CA GLY A 135 41.42 -47.21 12.71
C GLY A 135 40.73 -47.51 11.39
N GLU A 136 39.45 -47.17 11.24
CA GLU A 136 38.68 -47.30 10.00
C GLU A 136 38.83 -46.02 9.15
N PRO A 137 38.61 -46.10 7.82
CA PRO A 137 38.57 -44.92 6.96
C PRO A 137 37.54 -43.89 7.46
N PRO A 138 37.87 -42.58 7.46
CA PRO A 138 36.99 -41.55 8.00
C PRO A 138 35.64 -41.42 7.28
N SER A 139 35.58 -41.74 5.99
CA SER A 139 34.36 -41.69 5.17
C SER A 139 34.39 -42.79 4.10
N ASP A 140 33.21 -43.23 3.68
CA ASP A 140 33.03 -44.26 2.63
C ASP A 140 33.65 -43.83 1.30
N GLU A 141 33.65 -42.52 1.00
CA GLU A 141 34.26 -41.98 -0.21
C GLU A 141 35.79 -42.14 -0.17
N ILE A 142 36.40 -41.85 0.99
CA ILE A 142 37.83 -42.04 1.22
C ILE A 142 38.18 -43.53 1.20
N GLU A 143 37.32 -44.39 1.75
CA GLU A 143 37.48 -45.84 1.67
C GLU A 143 37.48 -46.32 0.21
N HIS A 144 36.54 -45.85 -0.61
CA HIS A 144 36.47 -46.21 -2.02
C HIS A 144 37.70 -45.73 -2.81
N GLU A 145 38.19 -44.52 -2.55
CA GLU A 145 39.43 -44.02 -3.14
C GLU A 145 40.65 -44.85 -2.71
N TRP A 146 40.75 -45.20 -1.43
CA TRP A 146 41.80 -46.06 -0.91
C TRP A 146 41.79 -47.44 -1.58
N LEU A 147 40.63 -48.09 -1.66
CA LEU A 147 40.46 -49.38 -2.33
C LEU A 147 40.75 -49.30 -3.84
N ARG A 148 40.51 -48.15 -4.47
CA ARG A 148 40.90 -47.92 -5.86
C ARG A 148 42.42 -47.87 -6.01
N LEU A 149 43.11 -47.10 -5.16
CA LEU A 149 44.57 -47.01 -5.17
C LEU A 149 45.23 -48.36 -4.91
N LEU A 150 44.72 -49.14 -3.95
CA LEU A 150 45.23 -50.47 -3.63
C LEU A 150 45.13 -51.42 -4.83
N ARG A 151 44.01 -51.38 -5.56
CA ARG A 151 43.81 -52.18 -6.78
C ARG A 151 44.75 -51.76 -7.91
N ASP A 152 44.96 -50.45 -8.08
CA ASP A 152 45.87 -49.94 -9.09
C ASP A 152 47.33 -50.27 -8.76
N GLU A 153 47.70 -50.30 -7.48
CA GLU A 153 49.02 -50.73 -7.01
C GLU A 153 49.25 -52.22 -7.23
N ASP A 154 48.27 -53.08 -6.88
CA ASP A 154 48.34 -54.53 -7.11
C ASP A 154 48.51 -54.87 -8.60
N ARG A 155 47.77 -54.18 -9.49
CA ARG A 155 47.97 -54.31 -10.94
C ARG A 155 49.39 -53.95 -11.36
N ARG A 156 49.90 -52.79 -10.93
CA ARG A 156 51.27 -52.35 -11.24
C ARG A 156 52.35 -53.28 -10.69
N LEU A 157 52.07 -53.99 -9.60
CA LEU A 157 53.00 -54.97 -9.04
C LEU A 157 53.01 -56.24 -9.90
N LYS A 158 51.85 -56.75 -10.28
CA LYS A 158 51.71 -57.89 -11.19
C LYS A 158 52.34 -57.62 -12.55
N ASP A 159 52.08 -56.46 -13.15
CA ASP A 159 52.69 -56.09 -14.44
C ASP A 159 54.23 -56.07 -14.34
N ARG A 160 54.79 -55.62 -13.21
CA ARG A 160 56.24 -55.62 -12.96
C ARG A 160 56.79 -57.03 -12.75
N GLU A 161 56.07 -57.89 -12.03
CA GLU A 161 56.46 -59.29 -11.85
C GLU A 161 56.39 -60.06 -13.17
N GLU A 162 55.36 -59.85 -13.99
CA GLU A 162 55.23 -60.43 -15.33
C GLU A 162 56.38 -59.99 -16.25
N LEU A 163 56.73 -58.70 -16.24
CA LEU A 163 57.90 -58.20 -16.96
C LEU A 163 59.20 -58.85 -16.48
N ARG A 164 59.39 -58.98 -15.15
CA ARG A 164 60.60 -59.61 -14.60
C ARG A 164 60.68 -61.10 -14.96
N MET A 165 59.57 -61.82 -14.90
CA MET A 165 59.49 -63.23 -15.30
C MET A 165 59.75 -63.39 -16.80
N ALA A 166 59.22 -62.50 -17.65
CA ALA A 166 59.51 -62.51 -19.08
C ALA A 166 60.99 -62.23 -19.38
N GLU A 167 61.62 -61.29 -18.66
CA GLU A 167 63.07 -61.06 -18.73
C GLU A 167 63.89 -62.27 -18.27
N GLU A 168 63.50 -62.92 -17.16
CA GLU A 168 64.13 -64.14 -16.65
C GLU A 168 63.98 -65.31 -17.63
N GLU A 169 62.81 -65.48 -18.26
CA GLU A 169 62.59 -66.46 -19.33
C GLU A 169 63.46 -66.15 -20.55
N GLU A 170 63.51 -64.90 -21.02
CA GLU A 170 64.39 -64.49 -22.13
C GLU A 170 65.86 -64.78 -21.82
N GLU A 171 66.32 -64.55 -20.58
CA GLU A 171 67.67 -64.90 -20.13
C GLU A 171 67.90 -66.42 -20.08
N GLN A 172 66.89 -67.23 -19.71
CA GLN A 172 66.99 -68.69 -19.68
C GLN A 172 67.19 -69.31 -21.09
N TYR A 173 66.73 -68.62 -22.14
CA TYR A 173 66.94 -68.98 -23.55
C TYR A 173 68.22 -68.35 -24.17
N LYS A 174 69.07 -67.67 -23.39
CA LYS A 174 70.37 -67.14 -23.83
C LYS A 174 71.51 -68.13 -23.55
N ILE A 175 72.24 -68.54 -24.60
CA ILE A 175 73.42 -69.42 -24.49
C ILE A 175 74.71 -68.57 -24.44
N ALA A 176 75.79 -69.12 -23.86
CA ALA A 176 77.12 -68.47 -23.81
C ALA A 176 77.55 -67.97 -25.21
N GLY A 177 77.71 -66.65 -25.33
CA GLY A 177 77.97 -65.95 -26.61
C GLY A 177 76.89 -64.94 -27.03
N GLY A 178 75.79 -64.82 -26.28
CA GLY A 178 74.78 -63.77 -26.47
C GLY A 178 73.80 -64.02 -27.62
N ILE A 179 73.69 -65.27 -28.09
CA ILE A 179 72.77 -65.68 -29.17
C ILE A 179 71.54 -66.32 -28.53
N THR A 180 70.35 -65.77 -28.77
CA THR A 180 69.06 -66.27 -28.26
C THR A 180 68.62 -67.51 -29.05
N THR A 181 68.29 -68.61 -28.37
CA THR A 181 67.85 -69.87 -29.00
C THR A 181 66.36 -70.14 -28.75
N THR A 182 65.66 -70.76 -29.70
CA THR A 182 64.25 -71.21 -29.55
C THR A 182 64.12 -72.70 -29.23
N ALA A 183 65.23 -73.38 -28.94
CA ALA A 183 65.23 -74.80 -28.57
C ALA A 183 64.97 -74.98 -27.06
N GLU A 184 64.02 -75.85 -26.68
CA GLU A 184 63.73 -76.16 -25.28
C GLU A 184 64.96 -76.76 -24.56
N PRO A 185 65.36 -76.23 -23.39
CA PRO A 185 66.49 -76.76 -22.64
C PRO A 185 66.20 -78.19 -22.17
N ARG A 186 67.12 -79.13 -22.47
CA ARG A 186 66.93 -80.54 -22.12
C ARG A 186 66.85 -80.72 -20.59
N PRO A 187 65.88 -81.46 -20.05
CA PRO A 187 65.81 -81.72 -18.61
C PRO A 187 67.06 -82.48 -18.17
N ASN A 188 67.82 -81.90 -17.24
CA ASN A 188 68.99 -82.55 -16.66
C ASN A 188 68.51 -83.72 -15.80
N CYS A 189 68.76 -84.95 -16.26
CA CYS A 189 68.54 -86.15 -15.46
C CYS A 189 69.62 -86.21 -14.36
N LEU A 190 69.23 -85.98 -13.11
CA LEU A 190 70.01 -86.40 -11.95
C LEU A 190 69.63 -87.86 -11.64
N HIS A 191 70.49 -88.79 -12.03
CA HIS A 191 70.58 -90.10 -11.39
C HIS A 191 72.04 -90.45 -11.17
N THR A 192 72.52 -90.19 -9.95
CA THR A 192 73.13 -91.12 -8.97
C THR A 192 73.80 -90.30 -7.88
#